data_AF-A0A5A7S735-F1
#
_entry.id   AF-A0A5A7S735-F1
#
_cell.length_a   1.000
_cell.length_b   1.000
_cell.length_c   1.000
_cell.angle_alpha   90.00
_cell.angle_beta   90.00
_cell.angle_gamma   90.00
#
_symmetry.space_group_name_H-M   'P 1'
#
loop_
_entity.id
_entity.type
_entity.pdbx_description
1 polymer ?
#
loop_
_entity_poly.entity_id
_entity_poly.type
_entity_poly.pdbx_seq_one_letter_code
_entity_poly.pdbx_strand_id
1 'polypeptide(L)'
;MSAGLRFREVMTGQVTMGEKDPWVGYRSPASAAVTFTARITIEDIGTFLADPDHAAALSADLDVPRLGGRIASRGGVFGVFTPTDDARTTHIRYELPITIDDRPHWLHGVKVVTVAAPWRLWPATTTLLTFIHEGVDDSGAIVGAGVLKMGAGKLIRSVTTLRGAVAQYLSFFAGGLISTYLLRRRA
;
A
#
# COMPACT_ATOMS: atom_id res chain seq x y z
N MET A 1 -9.86 -24.03 -9.68
CA MET A 1 -8.70 -23.11 -9.59
C MET A 1 -8.88 -22.06 -10.66
N SER A 2 -9.07 -20.82 -10.25
CA SER A 2 -9.15 -19.66 -11.13
C SER A 2 -7.74 -19.20 -11.50
N ALA A 3 -7.62 -18.29 -12.48
CA ALA A 3 -6.34 -17.71 -12.82
C ALA A 3 -5.81 -16.81 -11.68
N GLY A 4 -4.51 -16.84 -11.45
CA GLY A 4 -3.85 -15.90 -10.52
C GLY A 4 -3.56 -14.55 -11.18
N LEU A 5 -3.12 -13.58 -10.37
CA LEU A 5 -2.69 -12.26 -10.82
C LEU A 5 -1.39 -11.86 -10.12
N ARG A 6 -0.46 -11.27 -10.87
CA ARG A 6 0.75 -10.65 -10.30
C ARG A 6 0.96 -9.26 -10.87
N PHE A 7 1.40 -8.34 -10.03
CA PHE A 7 1.78 -6.99 -10.44
C PHE A 7 2.86 -6.39 -9.55
N ARG A 8 3.50 -5.34 -10.07
CA ARG A 8 4.58 -4.63 -9.40
C ARG A 8 4.23 -3.15 -9.33
N GLU A 9 4.38 -2.57 -8.14
CA GLU A 9 4.24 -1.14 -7.90
C GLU A 9 5.58 -0.54 -7.45
N VAL A 10 5.83 0.70 -7.84
CA VAL A 10 7.00 1.45 -7.37
C VAL A 10 6.56 2.81 -6.88
N MET A 11 6.80 3.08 -5.60
CA MET A 11 6.49 4.33 -4.92
C MET A 11 7.78 4.95 -4.41
N THR A 12 7.85 6.27 -4.43
CA THR A 12 9.02 7.04 -3.99
C THR A 12 8.58 8.16 -3.07
N GLY A 13 9.36 8.45 -2.04
CA GLY A 13 9.03 9.53 -1.13
C GLY A 13 10.05 9.66 -0.01
N GLN A 14 9.58 10.13 1.14
CA GLN A 14 10.42 10.51 2.27
C GLN A 14 9.85 9.90 3.55
N VAL A 15 10.72 9.33 4.38
CA VAL A 15 10.42 8.79 5.71
C VAL A 15 11.41 9.35 6.72
N THR A 16 10.95 9.65 7.93
CA THR A 16 11.80 10.13 9.03
C THR A 16 11.62 9.23 10.25
N MET A 17 12.74 8.77 10.82
CA MET A 17 12.75 8.04 12.09
C MET A 17 12.52 8.99 13.27
N GLY A 18 11.84 8.54 14.31
CA GLY A 18 11.40 9.32 15.46
C GLY A 18 10.11 10.11 15.23
N GLU A 19 9.66 10.25 13.98
CA GLU A 19 8.39 10.90 13.64
C GLU A 19 7.23 9.92 13.65
N LYS A 20 6.07 10.40 14.09
CA LYS A 20 4.83 9.60 14.17
C LYS A 20 3.77 10.02 13.17
N ASP A 21 3.83 11.27 12.71
CA ASP A 21 2.93 11.80 11.70
C ASP A 21 3.56 11.65 10.30
N PRO A 22 2.91 10.99 9.34
CA PRO A 22 3.42 10.78 7.98
C PRO A 22 3.80 12.07 7.26
N TRP A 23 2.99 13.11 7.42
CA TRP A 23 3.12 14.37 6.71
C TRP A 23 4.19 15.27 7.31
N VAL A 24 4.40 15.20 8.63
CA VAL A 24 5.56 15.78 9.32
C VAL A 24 6.82 15.04 8.89
N GLY A 25 6.82 13.70 8.97
CA GLY A 25 7.95 12.87 8.55
C GLY A 25 8.34 13.06 7.08
N TYR A 26 7.36 13.28 6.19
CA TYR A 26 7.61 13.58 4.78
C TYR A 26 8.28 14.94 4.54
N ARG A 27 8.01 15.95 5.38
CA ARG A 27 8.52 17.32 5.23
C ARG A 27 9.76 17.60 6.08
N SER A 28 10.13 16.68 6.96
CA SER A 28 11.26 16.86 7.87
C SER A 28 12.57 17.04 7.10
N PRO A 29 13.44 17.99 7.51
CA PRO A 29 14.78 18.11 6.94
C PRO A 29 15.67 16.89 7.26
N ALA A 30 15.31 16.10 8.28
CA ALA A 30 15.97 14.86 8.64
C ALA A 30 15.49 13.64 7.83
N SER A 31 14.56 13.85 6.90
CA SER A 31 13.98 12.75 6.12
C SER A 31 14.99 12.02 5.23
N ALA A 32 14.73 10.74 5.05
CA ALA A 32 15.44 9.86 4.15
C ALA A 32 14.58 9.53 2.93
N ALA A 33 15.17 9.65 1.76
CA ALA A 33 14.53 9.25 0.51
C ALA A 33 14.35 7.74 0.49
N VAL A 34 13.15 7.30 0.15
CA VAL A 34 12.79 5.87 0.07
C VAL A 34 12.25 5.58 -1.32
N THR A 35 12.75 4.51 -1.94
CA THR A 35 12.09 3.85 -3.08
C THR A 35 11.55 2.51 -2.63
N PHE A 36 10.22 2.39 -2.60
CA PHE A 36 9.51 1.18 -2.26
C PHE A 36 9.07 0.46 -3.54
N THR A 37 9.59 -0.75 -3.76
CA THR A 37 9.19 -1.63 -4.85
C THR A 37 8.37 -2.79 -4.30
N ALA A 38 7.05 -2.74 -4.45
CA ALA A 38 6.13 -3.79 -4.03
C ALA A 38 5.87 -4.78 -5.17
N ARG A 39 5.77 -6.06 -4.81
CA ARG A 39 5.43 -7.19 -5.68
C ARG A 39 4.29 -7.97 -5.04
N ILE A 40 3.10 -7.87 -5.63
CA ILE A 40 1.88 -8.47 -5.13
C ILE A 40 1.57 -9.72 -5.96
N THR A 41 1.20 -10.80 -5.28
CA THR A 41 0.78 -12.07 -5.89
C THR A 41 -0.55 -12.52 -5.31
N ILE A 42 -1.54 -12.63 -6.21
CA ILE A 42 -2.82 -13.29 -5.97
C ILE A 42 -2.72 -14.65 -6.65
N GLU A 43 -2.76 -15.74 -5.89
CA GLU A 43 -2.63 -17.08 -6.46
C GLU A 43 -3.90 -17.53 -7.18
N ASP A 44 -5.06 -17.22 -6.60
CA ASP A 44 -6.37 -17.53 -7.15
C ASP A 44 -7.27 -16.29 -7.01
N ILE A 45 -7.65 -15.70 -8.14
CA ILE A 45 -8.49 -14.49 -8.13
C ILE A 45 -9.88 -14.77 -7.52
N GLY A 46 -10.43 -15.98 -7.67
CA GLY A 46 -11.75 -16.30 -7.12
C GLY A 46 -11.72 -16.30 -5.59
N THR A 47 -10.68 -16.89 -5.00
CA THR A 47 -10.47 -16.91 -3.55
C THR A 47 -10.25 -15.51 -3.00
N PHE A 48 -9.42 -14.70 -3.67
CA PHE A 48 -9.18 -13.30 -3.30
C PHE A 48 -10.44 -12.45 -3.30
N LEU A 49 -11.32 -12.65 -4.29
CA LEU A 49 -12.59 -11.90 -4.39
C LEU A 49 -13.63 -12.35 -3.36
N ALA A 50 -13.57 -13.60 -2.92
CA ALA A 50 -14.47 -14.16 -1.91
C ALA A 50 -14.02 -13.85 -0.47
N ASP A 51 -12.73 -13.57 -0.27
CA ASP A 51 -12.15 -13.17 1.01
C ASP A 51 -12.61 -11.74 1.38
N PRO A 52 -13.29 -11.53 2.53
CA PRO A 52 -13.70 -10.20 2.96
C PRO A 52 -12.55 -9.22 3.23
N ASP A 53 -11.36 -9.72 3.56
CA ASP A 53 -10.16 -8.89 3.76
C ASP A 53 -9.40 -8.66 2.45
N HIS A 54 -9.79 -9.37 1.38
CA HIS A 54 -9.16 -9.35 0.06
C HIS A 54 -7.63 -9.39 0.17
N ALA A 55 -7.11 -10.37 0.90
CA ALA A 55 -5.69 -10.47 1.22
C ALA A 55 -4.90 -11.16 0.09
N ALA A 56 -3.73 -10.62 -0.20
CA ALA A 56 -2.79 -11.17 -1.17
C ALA A 56 -1.36 -11.17 -0.62
N ALA A 57 -0.52 -12.06 -1.15
CA ALA A 57 0.88 -12.13 -0.77
C ALA A 57 1.64 -10.88 -1.26
N LEU A 58 2.40 -10.27 -0.36
CA LEU A 58 3.24 -9.11 -0.64
C LEU A 58 4.71 -9.43 -0.37
N SER A 59 5.56 -9.01 -1.28
CA SER A 59 7.00 -8.91 -1.06
C SER A 59 7.47 -7.54 -1.52
N ALA A 60 8.48 -6.99 -0.88
CA ALA A 60 8.96 -5.67 -1.26
C ALA A 60 10.47 -5.52 -1.09
N ASP A 61 10.99 -4.48 -1.73
CA ASP A 61 12.31 -3.95 -1.45
C ASP A 61 12.19 -2.45 -1.17
N LEU A 62 12.83 -2.00 -0.10
CA LEU A 62 12.99 -0.60 0.24
C LEU A 62 14.44 -0.21 -0.05
N ASP A 63 14.64 0.74 -0.95
CA ASP A 63 15.94 1.38 -1.14
C ASP A 63 15.95 2.68 -0.33
N VAL A 64 16.77 2.70 0.72
CA VAL A 64 16.95 3.86 1.60
C VAL A 64 18.45 4.18 1.67
N PRO A 65 18.98 4.99 0.75
CA PRO A 65 20.42 5.24 0.66
C PRO A 65 21.03 5.79 1.96
N ARG A 66 20.26 6.53 2.76
CA ARG A 66 20.70 7.08 4.05
C ARG A 66 20.76 6.04 5.18
N LEU A 67 20.08 4.90 5.06
CA LEU A 67 20.03 3.84 6.08
C LEU A 67 20.85 2.60 5.65
N GLY A 68 21.89 2.78 4.83
CA GLY A 68 22.80 1.69 4.47
C GLY A 68 22.35 0.84 3.27
N GLY A 69 21.29 1.23 2.54
CA GLY A 69 20.96 0.68 1.23
C GLY A 69 19.62 -0.05 1.16
N ARG A 70 19.62 -1.26 0.58
CA ARG A 70 18.39 -1.99 0.23
C ARG A 70 17.96 -2.95 1.34
N ILE A 71 16.76 -2.74 1.87
CA ILE A 71 16.08 -3.64 2.79
C ILE A 71 15.11 -4.52 1.99
N ALA A 72 15.36 -5.83 1.98
CA ALA A 72 14.48 -6.80 1.34
C ALA A 72 13.48 -7.35 2.35
N SER A 73 12.19 -7.35 1.99
CA SER A 73 11.12 -7.89 2.83
C SER A 73 10.30 -8.93 2.09
N ARG A 74 9.93 -10.00 2.79
CA ARG A 74 9.16 -11.15 2.31
C ARG A 74 8.11 -11.51 3.36
N GLY A 75 7.06 -12.21 2.94
CA GLY A 75 5.99 -12.64 3.85
C GLY A 75 5.09 -11.50 4.32
N GLY A 76 4.97 -10.43 3.53
CA GLY A 76 4.02 -9.37 3.79
C GLY A 76 2.61 -9.69 3.28
N VAL A 77 1.67 -8.85 3.66
CA VAL A 77 0.26 -8.90 3.24
C VAL A 77 -0.12 -7.61 2.52
N PHE A 78 -0.82 -7.77 1.41
CA PHE A 78 -1.50 -6.69 0.71
C PHE A 78 -3.01 -6.89 0.85
N GLY A 79 -3.72 -5.87 1.32
CA GLY A 79 -5.18 -5.91 1.46
C GLY A 79 -5.84 -4.72 0.78
N VAL A 80 -7.03 -4.91 0.23
CA VAL A 80 -7.82 -3.85 -0.42
C VAL A 80 -9.19 -3.70 0.22
N PHE A 81 -9.73 -2.48 0.16
CA PHE A 81 -11.08 -2.13 0.63
C PHE A 81 -11.35 -2.45 2.10
N THR A 82 -10.33 -2.36 2.96
CA THR A 82 -10.53 -2.51 4.40
C THR A 82 -11.46 -1.40 4.90
N PRO A 83 -12.57 -1.75 5.59
CA PRO A 83 -13.51 -0.76 6.09
C PRO A 83 -12.87 0.12 7.16
N THR A 84 -13.36 1.34 7.26
CA THR A 84 -13.00 2.30 8.31
C THR A 84 -14.27 2.75 9.03
N ASP A 85 -14.12 3.47 10.15
CA ASP A 85 -15.27 4.06 10.87
C ASP A 85 -16.05 5.06 9.99
N ASP A 86 -15.40 5.64 8.98
CA ASP A 86 -16.05 6.43 7.96
C ASP A 86 -16.54 5.51 6.82
N ALA A 87 -17.86 5.39 6.70
CA ALA A 87 -18.53 4.66 5.63
C ALA A 87 -18.24 5.23 4.23
N ARG A 88 -17.52 6.34 4.06
CA ARG A 88 -17.04 6.82 2.75
C ARG A 88 -15.56 6.57 2.53
N THR A 89 -14.86 5.97 3.47
CA THR A 89 -13.41 5.75 3.39
C THR A 89 -13.09 4.27 3.50
N THR A 90 -12.18 3.83 2.63
CA THR A 90 -11.62 2.48 2.64
C THR A 90 -10.11 2.56 2.55
N HIS A 91 -9.43 1.55 3.11
CA HIS A 91 -7.99 1.47 3.10
C HIS A 91 -7.48 0.40 2.13
N ILE A 92 -6.34 0.71 1.49
CA ILE A 92 -5.49 -0.30 0.84
C ILE A 92 -4.21 -0.41 1.67
N ARG A 93 -3.97 -1.60 2.23
CA ARG A 93 -2.91 -1.86 3.21
C ARG A 93 -1.75 -2.62 2.58
N TYR A 94 -0.55 -2.26 3.03
CA TYR A 94 0.73 -2.87 2.67
C TYR A 94 1.48 -3.11 3.98
N GLU A 95 1.47 -4.36 4.44
CA GLU A 95 2.03 -4.74 5.73
C GLU A 95 3.17 -5.71 5.51
N LEU A 96 4.33 -5.43 6.09
CA LEU A 96 5.50 -6.27 5.88
C LEU A 96 6.56 -6.14 6.97
N PRO A 97 7.22 -7.25 7.35
CA PRO A 97 8.34 -7.21 8.28
C PRO A 97 9.56 -6.60 7.60
N ILE A 98 10.25 -5.68 8.26
CA ILE A 98 11.52 -5.11 7.80
C ILE A 98 12.57 -5.22 8.91
N THR A 99 13.83 -5.17 8.53
CA THR A 99 14.95 -5.15 9.49
C THR A 99 15.74 -3.87 9.28
N ILE A 100 15.93 -3.11 10.35
CA ILE A 100 16.70 -1.87 10.38
C ILE A 100 17.70 -2.03 11.52
N ASP A 101 18.99 -1.86 11.23
CA ASP A 101 20.08 -2.04 12.20
C ASP A 101 19.98 -3.35 12.99
N ASP A 102 19.79 -4.47 12.28
CA ASP A 102 19.61 -5.83 12.83
C ASP A 102 18.44 -6.00 13.82
N ARG A 103 17.52 -5.02 13.88
CA ARG A 103 16.33 -5.07 14.73
C ARG A 103 15.05 -5.25 13.92
N PRO A 104 14.11 -6.09 14.38
CA PRO A 104 12.83 -6.27 13.72
C PRO A 104 11.99 -5.00 13.83
N HIS A 105 11.40 -4.63 12.71
CA HIS A 105 10.41 -3.57 12.62
C HIS A 105 9.27 -4.03 11.71
N TRP A 106 8.12 -3.40 11.83
CA TRP A 106 6.98 -3.65 10.96
C TRP A 106 6.66 -2.40 10.16
N LEU A 107 6.64 -2.53 8.84
CA LEU A 107 6.19 -1.46 7.97
C LEU A 107 4.70 -1.64 7.70
N HIS A 108 3.95 -0.59 8.02
CA HIS A 108 2.54 -0.47 7.70
C HIS A 108 2.34 0.72 6.75
N GLY A 109 1.97 0.42 5.51
CA GLY A 109 1.63 1.39 4.49
C GLY A 109 0.13 1.39 4.23
N VAL A 110 -0.50 2.56 4.24
CA VAL A 110 -1.94 2.71 3.96
C VAL A 110 -2.20 3.76 2.90
N LYS A 111 -2.97 3.39 1.87
CA LYS A 111 -3.60 4.35 0.95
C LYS A 111 -5.03 4.59 1.42
N VAL A 112 -5.37 5.85 1.64
CA VAL A 112 -6.70 6.26 2.09
C VAL A 112 -7.54 6.58 0.86
N VAL A 113 -8.55 5.76 0.60
CA VAL A 113 -9.47 5.90 -0.54
C VAL A 113 -10.83 6.36 -0.03
N THR A 114 -11.05 7.68 -0.09
CA THR A 114 -12.34 8.29 0.26
C THR A 114 -13.18 8.51 -1.00
N VAL A 115 -14.50 8.26 -0.90
CA VAL A 115 -15.48 8.60 -1.92
C VAL A 115 -15.39 10.09 -2.21
N ALA A 116 -14.87 10.41 -3.38
CA ALA A 116 -14.75 11.77 -3.85
C ALA A 116 -15.02 11.81 -5.35
N ALA A 117 -15.11 13.03 -5.87
CA ALA A 117 -15.22 13.23 -7.29
C ALA A 117 -14.06 12.53 -8.05
N PRO A 118 -14.27 12.04 -9.29
CA PRO A 118 -13.29 11.19 -9.98
C PRO A 118 -11.86 11.75 -10.03
N TRP A 119 -11.69 13.08 -10.09
CA TRP A 119 -10.39 13.74 -10.08
C TRP A 119 -9.64 13.69 -8.74
N ARG A 120 -10.33 13.47 -7.61
CA ARG A 120 -9.72 13.30 -6.26
C ARG A 120 -9.40 11.83 -5.93
N LEU A 121 -9.90 10.87 -6.69
CA LEU A 121 -9.57 9.44 -6.53
C LEU A 121 -8.13 9.13 -6.98
N TRP A 122 -7.60 9.92 -7.92
CA TRP A 122 -6.24 9.70 -8.44
C TRP A 122 -5.14 9.99 -7.39
N PRO A 123 -5.14 11.11 -6.65
CA PRO A 123 -4.23 11.31 -5.51
C PRO A 123 -4.37 10.24 -4.41
N ALA A 124 -5.59 9.77 -4.16
CA ALA A 124 -5.89 8.77 -3.13
C ALA A 124 -5.26 7.40 -3.44
N THR A 125 -5.24 7.00 -4.71
CA THR A 125 -4.63 5.73 -5.16
C THR A 125 -3.11 5.80 -5.34
N THR A 126 -2.55 7.01 -5.32
CA THR A 126 -1.12 7.28 -5.55
C THR A 126 -0.37 7.70 -4.29
N THR A 127 -1.04 7.96 -3.17
CA THR A 127 -0.39 8.38 -1.92
C THR A 127 -0.45 7.25 -0.89
N LEU A 128 0.72 6.80 -0.44
CA LEU A 128 0.90 5.80 0.59
C LEU A 128 1.44 6.47 1.86
N LEU A 129 0.59 6.57 2.88
CA LEU A 129 1.03 6.94 4.23
C LEU A 129 1.79 5.76 4.79
N THR A 130 3.02 5.98 5.26
CA THR A 130 3.92 4.91 5.68
C THR A 130 4.28 5.11 7.15
N PHE A 131 4.16 4.03 7.91
CA PHE A 131 4.48 3.93 9.32
C PHE A 131 5.48 2.79 9.51
N ILE A 132 6.43 2.99 10.41
CA ILE A 132 7.39 1.99 10.86
C ILE A 132 7.13 1.80 12.35
N HIS A 133 6.73 0.59 12.73
CA HIS A 133 6.54 0.17 14.10
C HIS A 133 7.76 -0.61 14.58
N GLU A 134 8.09 -0.47 15.85
CA GLU A 134 9.10 -1.32 16.51
C GLU A 134 8.54 -2.74 16.71
N GLY A 135 9.32 -3.78 16.44
CA GLY A 135 8.91 -5.16 16.67
C GLY A 135 8.45 -5.90 15.41
N VAL A 136 7.62 -6.92 15.59
CA VAL A 136 7.30 -7.91 14.54
C VAL A 136 5.93 -7.69 13.89
N ASP A 137 5.15 -6.74 14.40
CA ASP A 137 3.80 -6.41 13.95
C ASP A 137 3.47 -4.92 14.20
N ASP A 138 2.24 -4.51 13.92
CA ASP A 138 1.75 -3.14 14.05
C ASP A 138 1.34 -2.74 15.49
N SER A 139 1.45 -3.66 16.46
CA SER A 139 1.14 -3.38 17.88
C SER A 139 2.22 -2.54 18.56
N GLY A 140 3.43 -2.53 17.99
CA GLY A 140 4.55 -1.75 18.46
C GLY A 140 4.39 -0.25 18.28
N ALA A 141 5.20 0.52 19.01
CA ALA A 141 5.19 1.97 18.89
C ALA A 141 5.65 2.42 17.50
N ILE A 142 5.01 3.45 16.96
CA ILE A 142 5.48 4.09 15.72
C ILE A 142 6.81 4.79 16.01
N VAL A 143 7.87 4.32 15.36
CA VAL A 143 9.25 4.82 15.44
C VAL A 143 9.71 5.49 14.14
N GLY A 144 8.86 5.53 13.12
CA GLY A 144 9.11 6.31 11.91
C GLY A 144 7.85 6.50 11.09
N ALA A 145 7.78 7.61 10.37
CA ALA A 145 6.63 7.93 9.54
C ALA A 145 7.04 8.72 8.29
N GLY A 146 6.25 8.61 7.23
CA GLY A 146 6.50 9.32 5.99
C GLY A 146 5.41 9.13 4.93
N VAL A 147 5.62 9.74 3.77
CA VAL A 147 4.69 9.61 2.63
C VAL A 147 5.46 9.16 1.41
N LEU A 148 4.98 8.08 0.79
CA LEU A 148 5.45 7.61 -0.51
C LEU A 148 4.39 7.92 -1.56
N LYS A 149 4.83 8.34 -2.73
CA LYS A 149 3.96 8.67 -3.85
C LYS A 149 4.27 7.82 -5.06
N MET A 150 3.24 7.34 -5.73
CA MET A 150 3.33 6.73 -7.04
C MET A 150 3.20 7.82 -8.11
N GLY A 151 4.22 8.00 -8.95
CA GLY A 151 4.13 8.93 -10.08
C GLY A 151 3.08 8.47 -11.10
N ALA A 152 2.36 9.41 -11.73
CA ALA A 152 1.24 9.10 -12.65
C ALA A 152 1.62 8.13 -13.80
N GLY A 153 2.82 8.26 -14.37
CA GLY A 153 3.32 7.33 -15.40
C GLY A 153 3.66 5.92 -14.89
N LYS A 154 3.92 5.75 -13.58
CA LYS A 154 4.17 4.45 -12.96
C LYS A 154 2.88 3.69 -12.68
N LEU A 155 1.74 4.37 -12.50
CA LEU A 155 0.43 3.71 -12.33
C LEU A 155 0.01 2.98 -13.61
N ILE A 156 0.12 3.64 -14.77
CA ILE A 156 -0.11 3.04 -16.09
C ILE A 156 0.86 1.86 -16.33
N ARG A 157 2.14 2.03 -15.98
CA ARG A 157 3.12 0.95 -16.08
C ARG A 157 2.82 -0.23 -15.15
N SER A 158 2.29 0.02 -13.95
CA SER A 158 1.89 -1.05 -13.02
C SER A 158 0.72 -1.86 -13.59
N VAL A 159 -0.24 -1.20 -14.25
CA VAL A 159 -1.31 -1.88 -15.00
C VAL A 159 -0.74 -2.73 -16.15
N THR A 160 0.31 -2.27 -16.85
CA THR A 160 0.99 -3.11 -17.87
C THR A 160 1.79 -4.28 -17.30
N THR A 161 2.08 -4.31 -16.00
CA THR A 161 2.74 -5.46 -15.35
C THR A 161 1.77 -6.54 -14.90
N LEU A 162 0.46 -6.29 -14.98
CA LEU A 162 -0.56 -7.26 -14.65
C LEU A 162 -0.42 -8.48 -15.58
N ARG A 163 -0.22 -9.65 -14.99
CA ARG A 163 -0.19 -10.94 -15.70
C ARG A 163 -1.21 -11.88 -15.09
N GLY A 164 -1.97 -12.58 -15.93
CA GLY A 164 -2.99 -13.55 -15.51
C GLY A 164 -4.41 -12.98 -15.57
N ALA A 165 -5.16 -13.07 -14.48
CA ALA A 165 -6.58 -12.69 -14.33
C ALA A 165 -6.86 -11.17 -14.38
N VAL A 166 -6.25 -10.44 -15.32
CA VAL A 166 -6.23 -8.97 -15.37
C VAL A 166 -7.63 -8.37 -15.45
N ALA A 167 -8.47 -8.87 -16.36
CA ALA A 167 -9.82 -8.33 -16.57
C ALA A 167 -10.70 -8.48 -15.32
N GLN A 168 -10.65 -9.64 -14.67
CA GLN A 168 -11.43 -9.94 -13.46
C GLN A 168 -11.02 -9.00 -12.31
N TYR A 169 -9.72 -8.79 -12.12
CA TYR A 169 -9.23 -7.86 -11.11
C TYR A 169 -9.59 -6.41 -11.41
N LEU A 170 -9.46 -5.95 -12.65
CA LEU A 170 -9.85 -4.58 -13.03
C LEU A 170 -11.35 -4.36 -12.87
N SER A 171 -12.19 -5.33 -13.26
CA SER A 171 -13.64 -5.27 -13.04
C SER A 171 -14.00 -5.23 -11.57
N PHE A 172 -13.35 -6.03 -10.73
CA PHE A 172 -13.54 -5.97 -9.28
C PHE A 172 -13.09 -4.63 -8.70
N PHE A 173 -11.89 -4.16 -9.05
CA PHE A 173 -11.35 -2.92 -8.51
C PHE A 173 -12.19 -1.72 -8.94
N ALA A 174 -12.59 -1.65 -10.22
CA ALA A 174 -13.52 -0.64 -10.72
C ALA A 174 -14.90 -0.77 -10.06
N GLY A 175 -15.41 -1.99 -9.90
CA GLY A 175 -16.66 -2.28 -9.21
C GLY A 175 -16.64 -1.88 -7.75
N GLY A 176 -15.54 -2.11 -7.02
CA GLY A 176 -15.31 -1.71 -5.64
C GLY A 176 -15.24 -0.19 -5.50
N LEU A 177 -14.55 0.50 -6.42
CA LEU A 177 -14.55 1.97 -6.48
C LEU A 177 -15.94 2.54 -6.79
N ILE A 178 -16.67 1.97 -7.75
CA ILE A 178 -18.03 2.39 -8.12
C ILE A 178 -19.02 2.07 -7.01
N SER A 179 -18.92 0.91 -6.35
CA SER A 179 -19.71 0.51 -5.19
C SER A 179 -19.50 1.49 -4.04
N THR A 180 -18.24 1.78 -3.72
CA THR A 180 -17.85 2.81 -2.76
C THR A 180 -18.49 4.15 -3.15
N TYR A 181 -18.49 4.51 -4.43
CA TYR A 181 -19.08 5.75 -4.95
C TYR A 181 -20.62 5.79 -4.99
N LEU A 182 -21.32 4.70 -5.32
CA LEU A 182 -22.76 4.65 -5.58
C LEU A 182 -23.58 4.22 -4.35
N LEU A 183 -23.13 3.20 -3.61
CA LEU A 183 -23.86 2.70 -2.44
C LEU A 183 -23.78 3.68 -1.26
N ARG A 184 -22.67 4.40 -1.10
CA ARG A 184 -22.42 5.29 0.05
C ARG A 184 -22.68 6.78 -0.22
N ARG A 185 -23.21 7.11 -1.41
CA ARG A 185 -23.83 8.43 -1.73
C ARG A 185 -25.31 8.49 -1.34
N ARG A 186 -25.94 7.34 -1.05
CA ARG A 186 -27.34 7.22 -0.61
C ARG A 186 -27.51 7.13 0.91
N ALA A 187 -26.43 7.24 1.68
CA ALA A 187 -26.42 7.37 3.13
C ALA A 187 -25.99 8.79 3.54
#